data_AF-A0A8T6IEN0-F1
#
_entry.id   AF-A0A8T6IEN0-F1
#
_cell.length_a   1.000
_cell.length_b   1.000
_cell.length_c   1.000
_cell.angle_alpha   90.00
_cell.angle_beta   90.00
_cell.angle_gamma   90.00
#
_symmetry.space_group_name_H-M   'P 1'
#
loop_
_entity.id
_entity.type
_entity.pdbx_description
1 polymer ?
#
loop_
_entity_poly.entity_id
_entity_poly.type
_entity_poly.pdbx_seq_one_letter_code
_entity_poly.pdbx_strand_id
1 'polypeptide(L)'
;MRFRRVRSDGACGVRHSDLEVPPGRLDAGAGVRRAAGRRGIAAGRAGRPAGRRWSRRGRCRRPRTRDRHVARGGETAAGTRGGEPHLMLRHRAFTLVEMLVALGLGSLVTVGVVELLAGNQHSHAVLTGQARMQESARHALDFLARSARAAGYLGCARSVPRNTLNGALGGLFEVDIETGVAGFDGTGRTASPDGWPPPLDALPRRTGRRSVNAFRNRNGIDVAALRPGSDVLVFRFVDVPVRLTAPVGPDDDHVPVRSTRSAPDRDDFAVIADCAGAALFRATAVQTLGDGVALARGPGGGPYDNAATASLVPPDTAFGNDLGPAGAAVGRVMTHIYYVAAGVGANNRGVAPWSLWRKSGTARPAELVQGIEDLQVLFGVDGDGDGVPNRYAPPRTGPGPPIRAVRIAVTANGVDVVPGESTIRRTFVRTVAVRNG
;
A
#
# COMPACT_ATOMS: atom_id res chain seq x y z
N MET A 1 18.11 -39.73 -32.82
CA MET A 1 18.17 -39.34 -31.40
C MET A 1 19.46 -38.57 -31.14
N ARG A 2 19.39 -37.27 -30.80
CA ARG A 2 20.24 -36.56 -29.83
C ARG A 2 19.94 -35.06 -29.85
N PHE A 3 19.83 -34.52 -28.64
CA PHE A 3 19.37 -33.18 -28.28
C PHE A 3 20.33 -32.06 -28.72
N ARG A 4 19.76 -30.95 -29.18
CA ARG A 4 20.43 -29.66 -29.38
C ARG A 4 20.24 -28.82 -28.10
N ARG A 5 21.29 -28.63 -27.31
CA ARG A 5 21.34 -27.61 -26.23
C ARG A 5 21.99 -26.35 -26.82
N VAL A 6 21.23 -25.27 -26.87
CA VAL A 6 21.77 -23.91 -27.09
C VAL A 6 21.96 -23.31 -25.71
N ARG A 7 23.21 -23.04 -25.33
CA ARG A 7 23.55 -22.19 -24.17
C ARG A 7 23.74 -20.77 -24.66
N SER A 8 23.08 -19.86 -23.95
CA SER A 8 23.18 -18.42 -23.99
C SER A 8 24.44 -17.95 -23.25
N ASP A 9 25.30 -17.18 -23.89
CA ASP A 9 26.28 -16.33 -23.21
C ASP A 9 26.26 -14.93 -23.82
N GLY A 10 25.98 -13.95 -22.97
CA GLY A 10 25.85 -12.54 -23.32
C GLY A 10 25.69 -11.70 -22.05
N ALA A 11 26.60 -11.89 -21.09
CA ALA A 11 26.72 -11.05 -19.90
C ALA A 11 27.56 -9.81 -20.23
N CYS A 12 26.98 -8.63 -20.07
CA CYS A 12 27.71 -7.36 -20.01
C CYS A 12 27.87 -6.97 -18.53
N GLY A 13 29.10 -7.08 -18.04
CA GLY A 13 29.50 -6.66 -16.69
C GLY A 13 29.58 -5.14 -16.56
N VAL A 14 29.15 -4.65 -15.40
CA VAL A 14 29.30 -3.25 -14.95
C VAL A 14 30.56 -3.18 -14.09
N ARG A 15 31.54 -2.38 -14.50
CA ARG A 15 32.74 -2.08 -13.69
C ARG A 15 32.39 -0.98 -12.68
N HIS A 16 32.58 -1.29 -11.39
CA HIS A 16 32.71 -0.30 -10.34
C HIS A 16 34.07 0.40 -10.48
N SER A 17 34.08 1.72 -10.27
CA SER A 17 35.29 2.52 -10.17
C SER A 17 35.47 2.91 -8.72
N ASP A 18 36.52 2.37 -8.10
CA ASP A 18 37.00 2.70 -6.77
C ASP A 18 37.52 4.15 -6.75
N LEU A 19 37.15 4.88 -5.71
CA LEU A 19 37.72 6.19 -5.38
C LEU A 19 38.50 6.02 -4.08
N GLU A 20 39.82 5.92 -4.20
CA GLU A 20 40.78 6.02 -3.11
C GLU A 20 40.79 7.45 -2.54
N VAL A 21 40.75 7.55 -1.21
CA VAL A 21 40.94 8.78 -0.44
C VAL A 21 42.24 8.62 0.35
N PRO A 22 43.21 9.55 0.26
CA PRO A 22 44.47 9.44 0.99
C PRO A 22 44.34 9.88 2.46
N PRO A 23 45.18 9.34 3.38
CA PRO A 23 45.13 9.70 4.80
C PRO A 23 45.92 10.97 5.10
N GLY A 24 45.32 11.88 5.89
CA GLY A 24 45.93 13.10 6.40
C GLY A 24 45.95 13.12 7.93
N ARG A 25 47.13 13.46 8.47
CA ARG A 25 47.61 13.44 9.86
C ARG A 25 46.72 14.00 10.97
N LEU A 26 46.92 13.41 12.15
CA LEU A 26 46.69 13.91 13.50
C LEU A 26 47.46 15.21 13.75
N ASP A 27 46.82 16.16 14.44
CA ASP A 27 47.47 17.03 15.43
C ASP A 27 46.46 17.44 16.51
N ALA A 28 46.94 17.40 17.75
CA ALA A 28 46.22 17.74 18.96
C ALA A 28 46.51 19.19 19.39
N GLY A 29 45.59 19.80 20.13
CA GLY A 29 45.97 20.77 21.18
C GLY A 29 45.30 22.15 21.15
N ALA A 30 44.46 22.34 22.17
CA ALA A 30 44.31 23.55 23.00
C ALA A 30 43.58 24.80 22.45
N GLY A 31 42.55 25.21 23.23
CA GLY A 31 42.66 26.51 23.92
C GLY A 31 41.73 27.67 23.50
N VAL A 32 40.56 27.75 24.17
CA VAL A 32 40.09 28.92 24.96
C VAL A 32 39.76 30.28 24.28
N ARG A 33 38.59 30.81 24.69
CA ARG A 33 38.10 32.22 24.84
C ARG A 33 37.18 32.87 23.78
N ARG A 34 35.97 33.18 24.28
CA ARG A 34 35.07 34.35 24.11
C ARG A 34 35.53 35.47 23.16
N ALA A 35 34.60 35.98 22.32
CA ALA A 35 33.91 37.27 22.52
C ALA A 35 33.00 37.63 21.32
N ALA A 36 31.97 38.40 21.62
CA ALA A 36 30.96 38.94 20.72
C ALA A 36 31.50 40.03 19.77
N GLY A 37 30.82 40.26 18.64
CA GLY A 37 31.11 41.40 17.78
C GLY A 37 30.21 41.51 16.55
N ARG A 38 29.61 42.68 16.39
CA ARG A 38 28.51 43.08 15.50
C ARG A 38 28.96 43.47 14.08
N ARG A 39 27.97 43.47 13.16
CA ARG A 39 27.74 44.35 11.99
C ARG A 39 28.55 44.13 10.70
N GLY A 40 27.83 43.61 9.68
CA GLY A 40 27.46 44.25 8.41
C GLY A 40 28.55 44.81 7.48
N ILE A 41 28.48 44.47 6.19
CA ILE A 41 28.27 45.38 5.03
C ILE A 41 28.23 44.56 3.72
N ALA A 42 27.61 45.20 2.74
CA ALA A 42 27.07 44.81 1.45
C ALA A 42 28.00 44.21 0.37
N ALA A 43 27.29 43.66 -0.63
CA ALA A 43 27.53 43.72 -2.08
C ALA A 43 28.68 42.89 -2.69
N GLY A 44 28.27 41.96 -3.57
CA GLY A 44 29.15 41.31 -4.53
C GLY A 44 28.36 40.56 -5.61
N ARG A 45 28.06 41.25 -6.71
CA ARG A 45 27.61 40.67 -7.99
C ARG A 45 28.74 39.82 -8.59
N ALA A 46 28.49 38.54 -8.86
CA ALA A 46 29.10 37.71 -9.91
C ALA A 46 28.31 36.39 -9.87
N GLY A 47 27.80 35.78 -10.93
CA GLY A 47 28.27 35.62 -12.29
C GLY A 47 27.78 34.21 -12.66
N ARG A 48 26.82 34.11 -13.58
CA ARG A 48 26.23 32.83 -14.01
C ARG A 48 27.26 32.06 -14.84
N PRO A 49 27.49 30.76 -14.62
CA PRO A 49 27.96 29.89 -15.68
C PRO A 49 26.77 29.15 -16.31
N ALA A 50 26.68 29.29 -17.62
CA ALA A 50 25.80 28.55 -18.50
C ALA A 50 26.33 27.14 -18.78
N GLY A 51 25.42 26.22 -19.12
CA GLY A 51 25.73 24.88 -19.63
C GLY A 51 25.69 23.78 -18.56
N ARG A 52 25.16 22.58 -18.78
CA ARG A 52 24.72 21.91 -19.99
C ARG A 52 23.47 21.07 -19.67
N ARG A 53 22.46 21.20 -20.53
CA ARG A 53 21.24 20.40 -20.54
C ARG A 53 21.57 19.03 -21.16
N TRP A 54 21.51 17.96 -20.37
CA TRP A 54 21.63 16.59 -20.86
C TRP A 54 20.26 16.10 -21.34
N SER A 55 20.07 16.03 -22.65
CA SER A 55 18.94 15.31 -23.27
C SER A 55 19.40 13.92 -23.71
N ARG A 56 19.06 12.88 -22.94
CA ARG A 56 19.15 11.50 -23.42
C ARG A 56 17.89 11.16 -24.22
N ARG A 57 17.92 11.37 -25.54
CA ARG A 57 17.05 10.68 -26.49
C ARG A 57 17.89 9.67 -27.27
N GLY A 58 17.91 8.42 -26.81
CA GLY A 58 18.43 7.31 -27.59
C GLY A 58 17.43 6.93 -28.68
N ARG A 59 17.75 7.24 -29.94
CA ARG A 59 17.05 6.73 -31.12
C ARG A 59 17.74 5.45 -31.60
N CYS A 60 17.02 4.33 -31.63
CA CYS A 60 17.47 3.12 -32.30
C CYS A 60 17.45 3.33 -33.83
N ARG A 61 18.60 3.20 -34.49
CA ARG A 61 18.73 3.14 -35.96
C ARG A 61 18.77 1.68 -36.39
N ARG A 62 17.92 1.33 -37.37
CA ARG A 62 17.96 0.05 -38.10
C ARG A 62 19.16 0.03 -39.08
N PRO A 63 19.79 -1.13 -39.36
CA PRO A 63 20.82 -1.21 -40.38
C PRO A 63 20.20 -1.29 -41.78
N ARG A 64 20.78 -0.53 -42.72
CA ARG A 64 20.59 -0.64 -44.17
C ARG A 64 21.48 -1.78 -44.68
N THR A 65 20.90 -2.76 -45.36
CA THR A 65 21.65 -3.70 -46.20
C THR A 65 21.92 -3.07 -47.56
N ARG A 66 23.13 -3.32 -48.05
CA ARG A 66 23.83 -2.60 -49.11
C ARG A 66 23.92 -3.53 -50.31
N ASP A 67 23.48 -3.06 -51.47
CA ASP A 67 23.62 -3.76 -52.76
C ASP A 67 25.09 -4.06 -53.06
N ARG A 68 25.35 -5.27 -53.55
CA ARG A 68 26.63 -5.65 -54.17
C ARG A 68 26.38 -6.09 -55.61
N HIS A 69 26.85 -5.25 -56.53
CA HIS A 69 27.18 -5.63 -57.90
C HIS A 69 28.37 -6.60 -57.90
N VAL A 70 28.31 -7.63 -58.75
CA VAL A 70 29.46 -8.44 -59.15
C VAL A 70 29.56 -8.39 -60.68
N ALA A 71 30.79 -8.16 -61.12
CA ALA A 71 31.19 -7.84 -62.48
C ALA A 71 31.49 -9.09 -63.33
N ARG A 72 31.57 -8.82 -64.64
CA ARG A 72 31.84 -9.70 -65.79
C ARG A 72 33.26 -10.28 -65.83
N GLY A 73 33.33 -11.47 -66.44
CA GLY A 73 34.45 -12.10 -67.17
C GLY A 73 33.99 -13.53 -67.52
N GLY A 74 33.99 -14.07 -68.73
CA GLY A 74 34.67 -13.72 -69.97
C GLY A 74 35.60 -14.87 -70.34
N GLU A 75 35.08 -15.94 -70.96
CA GLU A 75 35.89 -16.86 -71.79
C GLU A 75 35.04 -17.78 -72.69
N THR A 76 35.61 -18.02 -73.87
CA THR A 76 35.08 -18.65 -75.08
C THR A 76 35.28 -20.16 -75.10
N ALA A 77 34.32 -20.92 -75.62
CA ALA A 77 34.59 -22.15 -76.38
C ALA A 77 33.39 -22.55 -77.25
N ALA A 78 33.68 -22.84 -78.51
CA ALA A 78 32.77 -23.37 -79.51
C ALA A 78 32.34 -24.80 -79.18
N GLY A 79 31.19 -25.24 -79.70
CA GLY A 79 30.93 -26.67 -79.88
C GLY A 79 29.48 -27.10 -79.80
N THR A 80 28.96 -27.42 -80.98
CA THR A 80 27.99 -28.50 -81.25
C THR A 80 26.55 -28.37 -80.74
N ARG A 81 25.67 -28.26 -81.75
CA ARG A 81 24.23 -28.49 -81.72
C ARG A 81 23.89 -29.80 -81.01
N GLY A 82 23.07 -29.72 -79.98
CA GLY A 82 22.31 -30.82 -79.40
C GLY A 82 21.08 -30.24 -78.73
N GLY A 83 19.93 -30.32 -79.39
CA GLY A 83 18.68 -29.82 -78.86
C GLY A 83 18.24 -30.66 -77.67
N GLU A 84 18.27 -30.07 -76.48
CA GLU A 84 17.49 -30.57 -75.35
C GLU A 84 16.16 -29.79 -75.30
N PRO A 85 15.03 -30.49 -75.12
CA PRO A 85 13.73 -29.84 -75.10
C PRO A 85 13.64 -28.95 -73.87
N HIS A 86 13.38 -27.67 -74.10
CA HIS A 86 12.90 -26.76 -73.08
C HIS A 86 11.67 -27.40 -72.42
N LEU A 87 11.83 -27.88 -71.18
CA LEU A 87 10.73 -28.07 -70.25
C LEU A 87 10.13 -26.68 -69.99
N MET A 88 9.33 -26.22 -70.95
CA MET A 88 8.39 -25.15 -70.76
C MET A 88 7.48 -25.60 -69.62
N LEU A 89 7.74 -25.10 -68.42
CA LEU A 89 6.72 -25.02 -67.39
C LEU A 89 5.58 -24.22 -68.02
N ARG A 90 4.61 -24.93 -68.60
CA ARG A 90 3.36 -24.35 -69.11
C ARG A 90 2.82 -23.47 -67.99
N HIS A 91 2.83 -22.17 -68.20
CA HIS A 91 1.95 -21.28 -67.46
C HIS A 91 0.53 -21.70 -67.80
N ARG A 92 -0.06 -22.55 -66.95
CA ARG A 92 -1.49 -22.82 -66.97
C ARG A 92 -2.15 -21.50 -66.59
N ALA A 93 -2.71 -20.81 -67.58
CA ALA A 93 -3.63 -19.71 -67.31
C ALA A 93 -4.85 -20.30 -66.61
N PHE A 94 -5.09 -19.88 -65.37
CA PHE A 94 -6.27 -20.28 -64.60
C PHE A 94 -7.53 -19.74 -65.27
N THR A 95 -8.59 -20.53 -65.22
CA THR A 95 -9.88 -20.10 -65.75
C THR A 95 -10.48 -19.01 -64.86
N LEU A 96 -11.28 -18.10 -65.45
CA LEU A 96 -11.98 -17.06 -64.68
C LEU A 96 -12.86 -17.68 -63.58
N VAL A 97 -13.40 -18.88 -63.85
CA VAL A 97 -14.16 -19.69 -62.89
C VAL A 97 -13.29 -20.17 -61.73
N GLU A 98 -12.07 -20.66 -61.96
CA GLU A 98 -11.14 -21.05 -60.88
C GLU A 98 -10.81 -19.89 -59.95
N MET A 99 -10.60 -18.69 -60.49
CA MET A 99 -10.33 -17.51 -59.65
C MET A 99 -11.56 -17.08 -58.84
N LEU A 100 -12.76 -17.16 -59.41
CA LEU A 100 -14.00 -16.89 -58.68
C LEU A 100 -14.25 -17.92 -57.57
N VAL A 101 -14.01 -19.20 -57.85
CA VAL A 101 -14.15 -20.28 -56.85
C VAL A 101 -13.10 -20.16 -55.76
N ALA A 102 -11.83 -19.90 -56.12
CA ALA A 102 -10.75 -19.73 -55.16
C ALA A 102 -10.97 -18.52 -54.24
N LEU A 103 -11.44 -17.39 -54.78
CA LEU A 103 -11.80 -16.20 -53.99
C LEU A 103 -13.03 -16.47 -53.11
N GLY A 104 -14.04 -17.17 -53.63
CA GLY A 104 -15.22 -17.57 -52.88
C GLY A 104 -14.85 -18.43 -51.67
N LEU A 105 -14.12 -19.52 -51.89
CA LEU A 105 -13.67 -20.41 -50.81
C LEU A 105 -12.69 -19.73 -49.86
N GLY A 106 -11.75 -18.93 -50.38
CA GLY A 106 -10.79 -18.18 -49.57
C GLY A 106 -11.48 -17.19 -48.63
N SER A 107 -12.45 -16.41 -49.15
CA SER A 107 -13.23 -15.49 -48.33
C SER A 107 -14.02 -16.19 -47.22
N LEU A 108 -14.67 -17.31 -47.55
CA LEU A 108 -15.46 -18.08 -46.59
C LEU A 108 -14.60 -18.57 -45.41
N VAL A 109 -13.42 -19.12 -45.71
CA VAL A 109 -12.48 -19.58 -44.67
C VAL A 109 -11.97 -18.40 -43.84
N THR A 110 -11.62 -17.27 -44.48
CA THR A 110 -11.13 -16.10 -43.73
C THR A 110 -12.19 -15.55 -42.77
N VAL A 111 -13.46 -15.49 -43.18
CA VAL A 111 -14.57 -15.06 -42.31
C VAL A 111 -14.69 -15.99 -41.11
N GLY A 112 -14.71 -17.31 -41.32
CA GLY A 112 -14.79 -18.28 -40.22
C GLY A 112 -13.62 -18.19 -39.24
N VAL A 113 -12.40 -17.94 -39.72
CA VAL A 113 -11.22 -17.75 -38.86
C VAL A 113 -11.31 -16.45 -38.06
N VAL A 114 -11.81 -15.37 -38.66
CA VAL A 114 -12.00 -14.09 -37.96
C VAL A 114 -13.03 -14.22 -36.85
N GLU A 115 -14.15 -14.90 -37.09
CA GLU A 115 -15.18 -15.17 -36.06
C GLU A 115 -14.62 -15.99 -34.91
N LEU A 116 -13.88 -17.06 -35.21
CA LEU A 116 -13.25 -17.90 -34.19
C LEU A 116 -12.23 -17.12 -33.35
N LEU A 117 -11.40 -16.28 -33.99
CA LEU A 117 -10.44 -15.45 -33.29
C LEU A 117 -11.13 -14.42 -32.40
N ALA A 118 -12.19 -13.76 -32.88
CA ALA A 118 -12.97 -12.80 -32.11
C ALA A 118 -13.62 -13.46 -30.89
N GLY A 119 -14.21 -14.65 -31.05
CA GLY A 119 -14.74 -15.46 -29.95
C GLY A 119 -13.69 -15.80 -28.91
N ASN A 120 -12.51 -16.28 -29.33
CA ASN A 120 -11.41 -16.59 -28.43
C ASN A 120 -10.90 -15.36 -27.66
N GLN A 121 -10.74 -14.21 -28.33
CA GLN A 121 -10.31 -12.97 -27.69
C GLN A 121 -11.32 -12.51 -26.63
N HIS A 122 -12.62 -12.63 -26.92
CA HIS A 122 -13.68 -12.33 -25.97
C HIS A 122 -13.61 -13.26 -24.75
N SER A 123 -13.52 -14.58 -24.95
CA SER A 123 -13.37 -15.54 -23.85
C SER A 123 -12.12 -15.28 -23.00
N HIS A 124 -10.99 -14.92 -23.63
CA HIS A 124 -9.78 -14.56 -22.89
C HIS A 124 -9.95 -13.30 -22.03
N ALA A 125 -10.69 -12.29 -22.52
CA ALA A 125 -10.99 -11.08 -21.76
C ALA A 125 -11.86 -11.39 -20.53
N VAL A 126 -12.90 -12.22 -20.69
CA VAL A 126 -13.77 -12.69 -19.60
C VAL A 126 -12.95 -13.44 -18.54
N LEU A 127 -12.15 -14.43 -18.95
CA LEU A 127 -11.32 -15.22 -18.03
C LEU A 127 -10.32 -14.36 -17.27
N THR A 128 -9.67 -13.41 -17.96
CA THR A 128 -8.73 -12.47 -17.33
C THR A 128 -9.43 -11.56 -16.33
N GLY A 129 -10.62 -11.06 -16.67
CA GLY A 129 -11.46 -10.26 -15.78
C GLY A 129 -11.84 -11.00 -14.51
N GLN A 130 -12.25 -12.28 -14.64
CA GLN A 130 -12.57 -13.14 -13.49
C GLN A 130 -11.35 -13.40 -12.61
N ALA A 131 -10.19 -13.68 -13.20
CA ALA A 131 -8.95 -13.92 -12.46
C ALA A 131 -8.52 -12.66 -11.67
N ARG A 132 -8.54 -11.48 -12.30
CA ARG A 132 -8.21 -10.21 -11.65
C ARG A 132 -9.17 -9.89 -10.50
N MET A 133 -10.47 -10.09 -10.70
CA MET A 133 -11.48 -9.87 -9.65
C MET A 133 -11.25 -10.78 -8.44
N GLN A 134 -10.97 -12.07 -8.67
CA GLN A 134 -10.68 -13.02 -7.59
C GLN A 134 -9.40 -12.65 -6.83
N GLU A 135 -8.36 -12.21 -7.54
CA GLU A 135 -7.13 -11.74 -6.91
C GLU A 135 -7.36 -10.46 -6.08
N SER A 136 -8.10 -9.48 -6.62
CA SER A 136 -8.52 -8.30 -5.86
C SER A 136 -9.28 -8.69 -4.59
N ALA A 137 -10.28 -9.57 -4.70
CA ALA A 137 -11.04 -10.04 -3.54
C ALA A 137 -10.14 -10.73 -2.50
N ARG A 138 -9.20 -11.58 -2.95
CA ARG A 138 -8.22 -12.24 -2.07
C ARG A 138 -7.36 -11.22 -1.33
N HIS A 139 -6.82 -10.22 -2.02
CA HIS A 139 -6.02 -9.16 -1.40
C HIS A 139 -6.83 -8.33 -0.40
N ALA A 140 -8.06 -7.93 -0.76
CA ALA A 140 -8.95 -7.17 0.11
C ALA A 140 -9.23 -7.94 1.42
N LEU A 141 -9.66 -9.19 1.32
CA LEU A 141 -9.94 -10.05 2.48
C LEU A 141 -8.69 -10.37 3.31
N ASP A 142 -7.50 -10.37 2.70
CA ASP A 142 -6.24 -10.59 3.40
C ASP A 142 -5.81 -9.38 4.23
N PHE A 143 -5.93 -8.15 3.68
CA PHE A 143 -5.72 -6.92 4.46
C PHE A 143 -6.70 -6.82 5.65
N LEU A 144 -7.98 -7.06 5.39
CA LEU A 144 -9.03 -7.01 6.39
C LEU A 144 -8.81 -8.07 7.48
N ALA A 145 -8.51 -9.31 7.10
CA ALA A 145 -8.29 -10.39 8.06
C ALA A 145 -7.00 -10.23 8.88
N ARG A 146 -5.95 -9.58 8.34
CA ARG A 146 -4.77 -9.24 9.14
C ARG A 146 -5.12 -8.25 10.25
N SER A 147 -5.78 -7.15 9.91
CA SER A 147 -6.19 -6.15 10.89
C SER A 147 -7.19 -6.70 11.91
N ALA A 148 -8.14 -7.55 11.47
CA ALA A 148 -9.08 -8.21 12.37
C ALA A 148 -8.41 -9.12 13.41
N ARG A 149 -7.33 -9.82 13.05
CA ARG A 149 -6.57 -10.66 14.00
C ARG A 149 -5.73 -9.85 14.99
N ALA A 150 -5.28 -8.67 14.58
CA ALA A 150 -4.50 -7.77 15.42
C ALA A 150 -5.39 -6.94 16.35
N ALA A 151 -6.66 -6.73 15.99
CA ALA A 151 -7.62 -5.93 16.73
C ALA A 151 -7.63 -6.26 18.24
N GLY A 152 -7.64 -5.19 19.05
CA GLY A 152 -7.63 -5.22 20.51
C GLY A 152 -6.28 -5.55 21.15
N TYR A 153 -5.23 -5.85 20.37
CA TYR A 153 -3.92 -6.12 20.95
C TYR A 153 -3.27 -4.83 21.47
N LEU A 154 -2.98 -4.74 22.76
CA LEU A 154 -2.40 -3.54 23.40
C LEU A 154 -1.04 -3.79 24.07
N GLY A 155 -0.46 -4.97 23.90
CA GLY A 155 0.75 -5.42 24.60
C GLY A 155 0.46 -6.57 25.57
N CYS A 156 1.30 -6.76 26.59
CA CYS A 156 1.07 -7.80 27.61
C CYS A 156 0.03 -7.37 28.66
N ALA A 157 -0.10 -6.06 28.90
CA ALA A 157 -1.01 -5.52 29.89
C ALA A 157 -2.45 -5.90 29.59
N ARG A 158 -3.18 -6.31 30.62
CA ARG A 158 -4.61 -6.65 30.55
C ARG A 158 -5.53 -5.47 30.84
N SER A 159 -4.98 -4.29 31.09
CA SER A 159 -5.69 -3.05 31.39
C SER A 159 -5.60 -2.06 30.24
N VAL A 160 -6.58 -1.15 30.16
CA VAL A 160 -6.52 -0.01 29.24
C VAL A 160 -5.29 0.84 29.58
N PRO A 161 -4.44 1.18 28.60
CA PRO A 161 -3.24 1.98 28.86
C PRO A 161 -3.57 3.31 29.53
N ARG A 162 -2.78 3.68 30.54
CA ARG A 162 -2.86 4.99 31.18
C ARG A 162 -2.65 6.08 30.12
N ASN A 163 -3.60 6.99 30.01
CA ASN A 163 -3.47 8.14 29.12
C ASN A 163 -2.54 9.20 29.73
N THR A 164 -1.44 9.52 29.06
CA THR A 164 -0.49 10.59 29.47
C THR A 164 -0.55 11.83 28.58
N LEU A 165 -1.59 11.96 27.76
CA LEU A 165 -1.76 13.04 26.79
C LEU A 165 -2.69 14.14 27.29
N ASN A 166 -2.54 15.35 26.74
CA ASN A 166 -3.46 16.47 26.92
C ASN A 166 -4.77 16.26 26.13
N GLY A 167 -5.67 15.43 26.63
CA GLY A 167 -6.98 15.17 26.02
C GLY A 167 -7.51 13.77 26.34
N ALA A 168 -8.83 13.57 26.22
CA ALA A 168 -9.44 12.25 26.43
C ALA A 168 -9.17 11.31 25.23
N LEU A 169 -9.00 10.00 25.46
CA LEU A 169 -8.74 9.01 24.40
C LEU A 169 -9.84 9.00 23.33
N GLY A 170 -11.10 9.01 23.75
CA GLY A 170 -12.25 9.11 22.84
C GLY A 170 -12.37 10.44 22.09
N GLY A 171 -11.59 11.46 22.43
CA GLY A 171 -11.59 12.76 21.75
C GLY A 171 -10.84 12.77 20.42
N LEU A 172 -9.95 11.79 20.18
CA LEU A 172 -9.21 11.65 18.93
C LEU A 172 -9.33 10.21 18.43
N PHE A 173 -10.25 10.02 17.48
CA PHE A 173 -10.64 8.71 16.95
C PHE A 173 -9.47 7.86 16.44
N GLU A 174 -8.39 8.50 15.97
CA GLU A 174 -7.18 7.85 15.44
C GLU A 174 -6.31 7.19 16.53
N VAL A 175 -6.46 7.58 17.80
CA VAL A 175 -5.69 7.07 18.95
C VAL A 175 -6.55 6.42 20.02
N ASP A 176 -7.87 6.43 19.84
CA ASP A 176 -8.80 5.64 20.64
C ASP A 176 -8.43 4.15 20.51
N ILE A 177 -8.12 3.54 21.66
CA ILE A 177 -7.75 2.14 21.82
C ILE A 177 -8.63 1.44 22.86
N GLU A 178 -9.71 2.10 23.29
CA GLU A 178 -10.66 1.53 24.27
C GLU A 178 -11.48 0.39 23.65
N THR A 179 -11.64 0.42 22.33
CA THR A 179 -12.34 -0.63 21.55
C THR A 179 -11.44 -1.18 20.45
N GLY A 180 -11.27 -2.50 20.39
CA GLY A 180 -10.45 -3.14 19.35
C GLY A 180 -11.11 -3.16 17.96
N VAL A 181 -12.44 -3.22 17.92
CA VAL A 181 -13.25 -3.29 16.70
C VAL A 181 -14.40 -2.30 16.80
N ALA A 182 -14.64 -1.54 15.72
CA ALA A 182 -15.83 -0.71 15.56
C ALA A 182 -16.26 -0.71 14.09
N GLY A 183 -17.47 -0.23 13.81
CA GLY A 183 -17.94 -0.11 12.43
C GLY A 183 -19.12 0.84 12.29
N PHE A 184 -19.47 1.12 11.04
CA PHE A 184 -20.57 1.98 10.64
C PHE A 184 -21.31 1.27 9.53
N ASP A 185 -22.59 0.99 9.74
CA ASP A 185 -23.45 0.26 8.82
C ASP A 185 -23.90 1.23 7.70
N GLY A 186 -23.75 0.83 6.44
CA GLY A 186 -24.10 1.63 5.27
C GLY A 186 -25.56 1.52 4.81
N THR A 187 -26.45 0.92 5.60
CA THR A 187 -27.87 0.70 5.26
C THR A 187 -28.67 1.93 4.83
N GLY A 188 -28.19 3.16 5.10
CA GLY A 188 -28.68 4.38 4.46
C GLY A 188 -28.36 4.42 2.96
N ARG A 189 -29.33 4.07 2.12
CA ARG A 189 -29.20 4.17 0.64
C ARG A 189 -29.12 5.62 0.11
N THR A 190 -29.10 6.61 1.00
CA THR A 190 -28.89 8.01 0.64
C THR A 190 -27.40 8.32 0.73
N ALA A 191 -26.88 9.17 -0.16
CA ALA A 191 -25.49 9.64 -0.09
C ALA A 191 -25.22 10.61 1.09
N SER A 192 -26.09 10.62 2.11
CA SER A 192 -25.97 11.51 3.26
C SER A 192 -25.16 10.85 4.38
N PRO A 193 -24.13 11.50 4.95
CA PRO A 193 -23.37 10.99 6.09
C PRO A 193 -24.21 10.63 7.33
N ASP A 194 -25.44 11.16 7.43
CA ASP A 194 -26.39 10.88 8.51
C ASP A 194 -27.13 9.53 8.33
N GLY A 195 -26.97 8.87 7.18
CA GLY A 195 -27.59 7.59 6.84
C GLY A 195 -26.88 6.35 7.39
N TRP A 196 -25.67 6.52 7.95
CA TRP A 196 -24.93 5.41 8.56
C TRP A 196 -25.24 5.35 10.06
N PRO A 197 -25.64 4.20 10.62
CA PRO A 197 -25.61 3.98 12.06
C PRO A 197 -24.33 3.20 12.51
N PRO A 198 -23.61 3.67 13.54
CA PRO A 198 -23.65 5.04 14.08
C PRO A 198 -23.29 6.09 13.01
N PRO A 199 -23.59 7.39 13.24
CA PRO A 199 -23.22 8.45 12.30
C PRO A 199 -21.70 8.53 12.05
N LEU A 200 -21.30 9.01 10.88
CA LEU A 200 -19.88 9.14 10.48
C LEU A 200 -19.17 10.36 11.10
N ASP A 201 -19.83 11.08 12.00
CA ASP A 201 -19.33 12.33 12.58
C ASP A 201 -18.06 12.15 13.42
N ALA A 202 -17.95 11.01 14.11
CA ALA A 202 -16.79 10.60 14.90
C ALA A 202 -15.55 10.27 14.04
N LEU A 203 -15.72 9.92 12.75
CA LEU A 203 -14.60 9.58 11.89
C LEU A 203 -13.67 10.79 11.65
N PRO A 204 -12.34 10.54 11.49
CA PRO A 204 -11.42 11.57 11.03
C PRO A 204 -11.79 11.95 9.59
N ARG A 205 -12.47 13.07 9.42
CA ARG A 205 -13.13 13.44 8.15
C ARG A 205 -12.56 14.73 7.56
N ARG A 206 -12.68 14.86 6.24
CA ARG A 206 -12.25 16.05 5.50
C ARG A 206 -13.43 16.98 5.24
N THR A 207 -13.28 18.25 5.58
CA THR A 207 -14.24 19.32 5.28
C THR A 207 -13.53 20.45 4.51
N GLY A 208 -13.69 20.44 3.19
CA GLY A 208 -12.94 21.33 2.30
C GLY A 208 -11.42 21.12 2.40
N ARG A 209 -10.69 22.16 2.83
CA ARG A 209 -9.22 22.11 3.03
C ARG A 209 -8.80 21.71 4.45
N ARG A 210 -9.75 21.46 5.36
CA ARG A 210 -9.50 21.10 6.75
C ARG A 210 -9.86 19.64 7.03
N SER A 211 -9.30 19.08 8.09
CA SER A 211 -9.75 17.83 8.68
C SER A 211 -10.34 18.09 10.06
N VAL A 212 -11.41 17.37 10.38
CA VAL A 212 -12.11 17.37 11.66
C VAL A 212 -11.90 15.98 12.27
N ASN A 213 -11.75 15.91 13.61
CA ASN A 213 -11.48 14.67 14.34
C ASN A 213 -10.24 13.90 13.84
N ALA A 214 -9.28 14.63 13.23
CA ALA A 214 -8.02 14.09 12.76
C ALA A 214 -6.87 14.92 13.34
N PHE A 215 -5.84 14.24 13.80
CA PHE A 215 -4.66 14.83 14.41
C PHE A 215 -3.89 15.72 13.42
N ARG A 216 -3.72 15.22 12.18
CA ARG A 216 -3.07 15.96 11.10
C ARG A 216 -4.10 16.50 10.13
N ASN A 217 -3.98 17.80 9.83
CA ASN A 217 -4.82 18.43 8.84
C ASN A 217 -4.60 17.80 7.44
N ARG A 218 -5.67 17.72 6.64
CA ARG A 218 -5.72 17.10 5.30
C ARG A 218 -5.48 15.59 5.27
N ASN A 219 -5.57 14.90 6.41
CA ASN A 219 -5.45 13.45 6.51
C ASN A 219 -6.79 12.75 6.81
N GLY A 220 -7.90 13.49 6.82
CA GLY A 220 -9.24 12.94 6.99
C GLY A 220 -9.80 12.25 5.74
N ILE A 221 -10.79 11.40 5.97
CA ILE A 221 -11.59 10.67 4.97
C ILE A 221 -12.61 11.63 4.35
N ASP A 222 -12.77 11.58 3.04
CA ASP A 222 -13.86 12.28 2.37
C ASP A 222 -15.16 11.47 2.50
N VAL A 223 -15.93 11.74 3.55
CA VAL A 223 -17.14 10.95 3.87
C VAL A 223 -18.23 11.08 2.80
N ALA A 224 -18.22 12.15 2.00
CA ALA A 224 -19.17 12.32 0.89
C ALA A 224 -18.79 11.47 -0.35
N ALA A 225 -17.55 10.99 -0.42
CA ALA A 225 -17.06 10.14 -1.51
C ALA A 225 -17.18 8.64 -1.20
N LEU A 226 -17.67 8.28 -0.01
CA LEU A 226 -17.93 6.89 0.36
C LEU A 226 -19.04 6.31 -0.52
N ARG A 227 -18.93 5.03 -0.84
CA ARG A 227 -19.97 4.30 -1.58
C ARG A 227 -21.22 4.16 -0.67
N PRO A 228 -22.38 4.73 -1.04
CA PRO A 228 -23.60 4.51 -0.29
C PRO A 228 -24.00 3.03 -0.28
N GLY A 229 -24.51 2.54 0.85
CA GLY A 229 -24.76 1.12 1.05
C GLY A 229 -23.61 0.35 1.67
N SER A 230 -22.35 0.81 1.50
CA SER A 230 -21.17 0.09 1.97
C SER A 230 -20.81 0.47 3.41
N ASP A 231 -20.42 -0.52 4.20
CA ASP A 231 -20.01 -0.36 5.58
C ASP A 231 -18.60 0.23 5.68
N VAL A 232 -18.33 0.86 6.83
CA VAL A 232 -17.00 1.27 7.26
C VAL A 232 -16.58 0.37 8.43
N LEU A 233 -15.38 -0.17 8.37
CA LEU A 233 -14.85 -1.09 9.38
C LEU A 233 -13.58 -0.54 10.02
N VAL A 234 -13.51 -0.58 11.34
CA VAL A 234 -12.42 -0.02 12.13
C VAL A 234 -11.77 -1.10 12.97
N PHE A 235 -10.44 -1.17 12.91
CA PHE A 235 -9.62 -2.02 13.76
C PHE A 235 -8.56 -1.19 14.48
N ARG A 236 -8.44 -1.40 15.78
CA ARG A 236 -7.49 -0.69 16.65
C ARG A 236 -6.62 -1.68 17.39
N PHE A 237 -5.33 -1.40 17.39
CA PHE A 237 -4.33 -2.25 18.03
C PHE A 237 -3.01 -1.50 18.14
N VAL A 238 -2.09 -2.06 18.91
CA VAL A 238 -0.69 -1.67 18.96
C VAL A 238 0.07 -2.56 17.97
N ASP A 239 0.82 -1.97 17.03
CA ASP A 239 1.60 -2.73 16.05
C ASP A 239 2.75 -3.51 16.72
N VAL A 240 3.50 -4.29 15.94
CA VAL A 240 4.61 -5.14 16.40
C VAL A 240 5.52 -4.38 17.35
N PRO A 241 5.53 -4.75 18.65
CA PRO A 241 6.21 -3.96 19.65
C PRO A 241 7.72 -4.22 19.63
N VAL A 242 8.50 -3.16 19.87
CA VAL A 242 9.96 -3.20 20.04
C VAL A 242 10.29 -3.25 21.53
N ARG A 243 11.31 -4.01 21.90
CA ARG A 243 11.72 -4.16 23.31
C ARG A 243 12.51 -2.96 23.80
N LEU A 244 12.39 -2.67 25.09
CA LEU A 244 13.24 -1.67 25.73
C LEU A 244 14.68 -2.16 25.81
N THR A 245 15.60 -1.21 25.90
CA THR A 245 17.05 -1.46 26.10
C THR A 245 17.53 -1.03 27.49
N ALA A 246 16.76 -0.20 28.19
CA ALA A 246 16.92 0.12 29.60
C ALA A 246 15.53 0.33 30.24
N PRO A 247 15.41 0.24 31.58
CA PRO A 247 14.15 0.49 32.27
C PRO A 247 13.66 1.94 32.07
N VAL A 248 12.36 2.16 32.24
CA VAL A 248 11.74 3.50 32.18
C VAL A 248 10.97 3.77 33.46
N GLY A 249 11.50 4.68 34.27
CA GLY A 249 10.94 5.14 35.53
C GLY A 249 10.00 6.34 35.38
N PRO A 250 9.57 6.91 36.52
CA PRO A 250 8.51 7.92 36.53
C PRO A 250 8.93 9.29 35.98
N ASP A 251 10.22 9.65 36.11
CA ASP A 251 10.78 10.94 35.71
C ASP A 251 11.47 10.92 34.33
N ASP A 252 11.47 9.77 33.66
CA ASP A 252 12.14 9.62 32.37
C ASP A 252 11.36 10.31 31.24
N ASP A 253 12.06 11.18 30.52
CA ASP A 253 11.54 11.89 29.34
C ASP A 253 11.92 11.19 28.02
N HIS A 254 12.51 9.99 28.11
CA HIS A 254 12.97 9.17 27.01
C HIS A 254 12.57 7.71 27.21
N VAL A 255 12.23 7.03 26.11
CA VAL A 255 11.94 5.59 26.11
C VAL A 255 12.99 4.89 25.25
N PRO A 256 13.99 4.22 25.86
CA PRO A 256 15.11 3.62 25.13
C PRO A 256 14.70 2.27 24.54
N VAL A 257 14.74 2.17 23.21
CA VAL A 257 14.28 1.00 22.45
C VAL A 257 15.36 0.47 21.52
N ARG A 258 15.22 -0.80 21.12
CA ARG A 258 16.06 -1.34 20.06
C ARG A 258 15.71 -0.69 18.72
N SER A 259 16.71 -0.19 18.01
CA SER A 259 16.55 0.40 16.67
C SER A 259 16.06 -0.67 15.68
N THR A 260 14.83 -0.51 15.18
CA THR A 260 14.23 -1.34 14.14
C THR A 260 13.27 -0.49 13.30
N ARG A 261 12.91 -0.95 12.10
CA ARG A 261 11.87 -0.29 11.28
C ARG A 261 10.49 -0.27 11.93
N SER A 262 10.25 -1.12 12.92
CA SER A 262 8.97 -1.24 13.63
C SER A 262 8.88 -0.27 14.81
N ALA A 263 9.98 0.37 15.21
CA ALA A 263 9.95 1.37 16.28
C ALA A 263 9.01 2.53 15.88
N PRO A 264 8.29 3.12 16.84
CA PRO A 264 7.58 4.38 16.62
C PRO A 264 8.52 5.45 16.07
N ASP A 265 8.00 6.26 15.14
CA ASP A 265 8.71 7.41 14.57
C ASP A 265 8.22 8.71 15.24
N ARG A 266 8.82 9.84 14.85
CA ARG A 266 8.41 11.16 15.31
C ARG A 266 6.91 11.40 15.05
N ASP A 267 6.25 11.93 16.07
CA ASP A 267 4.81 12.23 16.16
C ASP A 267 3.88 11.02 16.13
N ASP A 268 4.41 9.80 16.25
CA ASP A 268 3.57 8.64 16.46
C ASP A 268 3.07 8.59 17.90
N PHE A 269 1.84 8.10 18.05
CA PHE A 269 1.31 7.67 19.33
C PHE A 269 1.76 6.23 19.59
N ALA A 270 2.23 5.95 20.79
CA ALA A 270 2.82 4.69 21.17
C ALA A 270 2.34 4.25 22.55
N VAL A 271 2.17 2.95 22.71
CA VAL A 271 1.90 2.32 24.00
C VAL A 271 3.18 1.63 24.45
N ILE A 272 3.65 1.97 25.64
CA ILE A 272 4.60 1.18 26.40
C ILE A 272 3.82 0.25 27.32
N ALA A 273 4.20 -1.03 27.36
CA ALA A 273 3.54 -2.02 28.19
C ALA A 273 4.51 -3.09 28.67
N ASP A 274 4.28 -3.56 29.89
CA ASP A 274 4.70 -4.86 30.37
C ASP A 274 3.45 -5.66 30.80
N CYS A 275 3.62 -6.73 31.56
CA CYS A 275 2.49 -7.54 32.02
C CYS A 275 1.81 -6.97 33.29
N ALA A 276 2.37 -5.92 33.90
CA ALA A 276 1.82 -5.26 35.09
C ALA A 276 1.02 -4.00 34.73
N GLY A 277 1.44 -3.25 33.71
CA GLY A 277 0.77 -2.03 33.29
C GLY A 277 1.05 -1.62 31.85
N ALA A 278 0.34 -0.58 31.40
CA ALA A 278 0.57 0.06 30.11
C ALA A 278 0.31 1.55 30.19
N ALA A 279 0.97 2.32 29.34
CA ALA A 279 0.77 3.75 29.20
C ALA A 279 0.88 4.21 27.74
N LEU A 280 0.00 5.14 27.36
CA LEU A 280 -0.02 5.80 26.06
C LEU A 280 0.79 7.10 26.14
N PHE A 281 1.63 7.33 25.15
CA PHE A 281 2.34 8.59 24.95
C PHE A 281 2.51 8.93 23.47
N ARG A 282 2.99 10.14 23.19
CA ARG A 282 3.43 10.55 21.86
C ARG A 282 4.95 10.67 21.81
N ALA A 283 5.58 10.04 20.82
CA ALA A 283 6.99 10.24 20.55
C ALA A 283 7.19 11.62 19.88
N THR A 284 7.91 12.54 20.52
CA THR A 284 8.15 13.89 20.00
C THR A 284 9.39 13.96 19.11
N ALA A 285 10.33 13.04 19.30
CA ALA A 285 11.49 12.84 18.44
C ALA A 285 12.04 11.41 18.59
N VAL A 286 12.83 11.00 17.60
CA VAL A 286 13.63 9.78 17.63
C VAL A 286 15.08 10.23 17.72
N GLN A 287 15.76 9.90 18.82
CA GLN A 287 17.15 10.31 19.09
C GLN A 287 18.06 9.10 19.10
N THR A 288 19.29 9.24 18.61
CA THR A 288 20.31 8.21 18.77
C THR A 288 20.84 8.26 20.20
N LEU A 289 20.87 7.12 20.88
CA LEU A 289 21.37 6.98 22.26
C LEU A 289 22.38 5.84 22.31
N GLY A 290 23.67 6.15 22.25
CA GLY A 290 24.72 5.14 22.07
C GLY A 290 24.54 4.35 20.77
N ASP A 291 24.57 3.02 20.85
CA ASP A 291 24.27 2.11 19.72
C ASP A 291 22.76 1.87 19.51
N GLY A 292 21.90 2.48 20.35
CA GLY A 292 20.45 2.33 20.34
C GLY A 292 19.71 3.59 19.88
N VAL A 293 18.39 3.56 20.06
CA VAL A 293 17.49 4.69 19.77
C VAL A 293 16.62 4.97 20.98
N ALA A 294 16.38 6.23 21.28
CA ALA A 294 15.45 6.67 22.31
C ALA A 294 14.29 7.46 21.70
N LEU A 295 13.08 7.14 22.11
CA LEU A 295 11.89 7.92 21.78
C LEU A 295 11.76 9.04 22.81
N ALA A 296 11.99 10.28 22.40
CA ALA A 296 11.77 11.41 23.27
C ALA A 296 10.26 11.60 23.50
N ARG A 297 9.87 11.97 24.72
CA ARG A 297 8.47 12.19 25.11
C ARG A 297 8.25 13.45 25.96
N GLY A 298 9.14 14.43 25.84
CA GLY A 298 9.02 15.70 26.56
C GLY A 298 7.63 16.34 26.41
N PRO A 299 7.18 17.12 27.41
CA PRO A 299 5.83 17.63 27.46
C PRO A 299 5.57 18.73 26.42
N GLY A 300 4.29 18.94 26.10
CA GLY A 300 3.82 20.02 25.22
C GLY A 300 2.51 20.62 25.72
N GLY A 301 2.14 21.78 25.17
CA GLY A 301 0.93 22.52 25.57
C GLY A 301 -0.27 22.35 24.62
N GLY A 302 -0.09 21.66 23.48
CA GLY A 302 -1.12 21.44 22.49
C GLY A 302 -2.04 20.25 22.80
N PRO A 303 -3.20 20.15 22.12
CA PRO A 303 -4.07 18.99 22.21
C PRO A 303 -3.33 17.71 21.83
N TYR A 304 -3.44 16.68 22.66
CA TYR A 304 -2.78 15.38 22.52
C TYR A 304 -1.24 15.43 22.49
N ASP A 305 -0.62 16.52 22.95
CA ASP A 305 0.78 16.50 23.39
C ASP A 305 0.90 15.71 24.70
N ASN A 306 2.11 15.27 25.06
CA ASN A 306 2.34 14.68 26.38
C ASN A 306 2.09 15.72 27.47
N ALA A 307 1.30 15.36 28.49
CA ALA A 307 0.99 16.25 29.59
C ALA A 307 2.20 16.42 30.52
N ALA A 308 2.46 17.66 30.94
CA ALA A 308 3.61 18.00 31.78
C ALA A 308 3.65 17.29 33.14
N THR A 309 2.48 16.92 33.66
CA THR A 309 2.32 16.27 34.96
C THR A 309 2.07 14.76 34.87
N ALA A 310 2.02 14.20 33.65
CA ALA A 310 1.70 12.79 33.46
C ALA A 310 2.96 11.96 33.25
N SER A 311 3.30 11.17 34.26
CA SER A 311 4.29 10.10 34.15
C SER A 311 3.75 8.90 33.34
N LEU A 312 4.64 8.09 32.76
CA LEU A 312 4.27 6.81 32.13
C LEU A 312 3.85 5.78 33.17
N VAL A 313 4.36 5.88 34.39
CA VAL A 313 4.18 4.90 35.46
C VAL A 313 3.70 5.59 36.74
N PRO A 314 3.07 4.87 37.69
CA PRO A 314 2.89 5.36 39.05
C PRO A 314 4.24 5.67 39.75
N PRO A 315 4.24 6.44 40.86
CA PRO A 315 5.43 6.61 41.70
C PRO A 315 6.02 5.26 42.12
N ASP A 316 7.35 5.20 42.26
CA ASP A 316 8.11 4.02 42.70
C ASP A 316 7.97 2.76 41.82
N THR A 317 7.49 2.90 40.59
CA THR A 317 7.40 1.81 39.60
C THR A 317 8.19 2.15 38.34
N ALA A 318 8.53 1.15 37.54
CA ALA A 318 9.22 1.33 36.27
C ALA A 318 8.91 0.20 35.29
N PHE A 319 8.76 0.54 34.01
CA PHE A 319 8.69 -0.45 32.96
C PHE A 319 10.05 -1.13 32.79
N GLY A 320 10.06 -2.47 32.74
CA GLY A 320 11.27 -3.24 32.52
C GLY A 320 12.19 -3.34 33.74
N ASN A 321 11.66 -3.17 34.96
CA ASN A 321 12.39 -3.43 36.20
C ASN A 321 12.40 -4.93 36.54
N ASP A 322 11.23 -5.51 36.84
CA ASP A 322 11.10 -6.87 37.40
C ASP A 322 11.58 -8.00 36.47
N LEU A 323 11.26 -7.90 35.18
CA LEU A 323 11.65 -8.86 34.14
C LEU A 323 12.81 -8.34 33.28
N GLY A 324 13.45 -7.25 33.72
CA GLY A 324 14.43 -6.50 32.94
C GLY A 324 13.83 -5.75 31.74
N PRO A 325 14.64 -4.94 31.01
CA PRO A 325 14.15 -4.08 29.94
C PRO A 325 13.42 -4.84 28.82
N ALA A 326 13.89 -6.06 28.52
CA ALA A 326 13.27 -6.91 27.51
C ALA A 326 11.86 -7.41 27.88
N GLY A 327 11.49 -7.38 29.17
CA GLY A 327 10.15 -7.69 29.67
C GLY A 327 9.09 -6.65 29.29
N ALA A 328 9.52 -5.41 29.01
CA ALA A 328 8.66 -4.34 28.53
C ALA A 328 8.85 -4.10 27.03
N ALA A 329 7.81 -3.57 26.38
CA ALA A 329 7.84 -3.29 24.96
C ALA A 329 7.02 -2.05 24.61
N VAL A 330 7.37 -1.44 23.49
CA VAL A 330 6.72 -0.24 22.95
C VAL A 330 6.22 -0.56 21.56
N GLY A 331 4.96 -0.28 21.27
CA GLY A 331 4.42 -0.39 19.92
C GLY A 331 3.65 0.85 19.52
N ARG A 332 3.49 1.04 18.22
CA ARG A 332 2.73 2.16 17.65
C ARG A 332 1.24 1.90 17.75
N VAL A 333 0.47 2.89 18.16
CA VAL A 333 -0.99 2.83 18.08
C VAL A 333 -1.42 2.90 16.62
N MET A 334 -2.16 1.89 16.19
CA MET A 334 -2.66 1.74 14.83
C MET A 334 -4.18 1.66 14.84
N THR A 335 -4.80 2.64 14.17
CA THR A 335 -6.23 2.62 13.83
C THR A 335 -6.37 2.45 12.33
N HIS A 336 -6.85 1.29 11.88
CA HIS A 336 -7.17 1.00 10.49
C HIS A 336 -8.65 1.19 10.22
N ILE A 337 -8.98 2.18 9.38
CA ILE A 337 -10.34 2.46 8.92
C ILE A 337 -10.44 2.04 7.46
N TYR A 338 -11.22 1.00 7.19
CA TYR A 338 -11.48 0.46 5.86
C TYR A 338 -12.83 0.93 5.35
N TYR A 339 -12.88 1.35 4.09
CA TYR A 339 -14.09 1.84 3.45
C TYR A 339 -13.98 1.71 1.93
N VAL A 340 -15.12 1.78 1.23
CA VAL A 340 -15.18 1.78 -0.22
C VAL A 340 -15.43 3.19 -0.75
N ALA A 341 -14.63 3.62 -1.72
CA ALA A 341 -14.76 4.90 -2.42
C ALA A 341 -14.25 4.76 -3.87
N ALA A 342 -14.46 5.78 -4.70
CA ALA A 342 -13.91 5.80 -6.05
C ALA A 342 -12.37 5.67 -6.02
N GLY A 343 -11.81 4.87 -6.92
CA GLY A 343 -10.35 4.70 -7.06
C GLY A 343 -9.70 5.90 -7.73
N VAL A 344 -8.36 5.93 -7.72
CA VAL A 344 -7.56 7.01 -8.34
C VAL A 344 -7.35 6.78 -9.85
N GLY A 345 -7.43 5.53 -10.31
CA GLY A 345 -7.29 5.16 -11.72
C GLY A 345 -8.61 5.17 -12.48
N ALA A 346 -8.54 4.97 -13.81
CA ALA A 346 -9.70 4.77 -14.66
C ALA A 346 -9.61 3.42 -15.36
N ASN A 347 -10.75 2.78 -15.58
CA ASN A 347 -10.85 1.57 -16.38
C ASN A 347 -10.75 1.86 -17.88
N ASN A 348 -10.86 0.81 -18.71
CA ASN A 348 -10.90 0.91 -20.17
C ASN A 348 -12.04 1.78 -20.76
N ARG A 349 -12.95 2.32 -19.94
CA ARG A 349 -14.00 3.29 -20.33
C ARG A 349 -13.75 4.70 -19.78
N GLY A 350 -12.62 4.96 -19.13
CA GLY A 350 -12.33 6.26 -18.52
C GLY A 350 -13.08 6.53 -17.21
N VAL A 351 -13.72 5.51 -16.61
CA VAL A 351 -14.47 5.62 -15.36
C VAL A 351 -13.64 5.09 -14.20
N ALA A 352 -13.63 5.81 -13.08
CA ALA A 352 -12.95 5.35 -11.87
C ALA A 352 -13.69 4.15 -11.24
N PRO A 353 -13.06 2.97 -11.14
CA PRO A 353 -13.68 1.83 -10.46
C PRO A 353 -13.75 2.08 -8.95
N TRP A 354 -14.72 1.47 -8.29
CA TRP A 354 -14.75 1.42 -6.84
C TRP A 354 -13.54 0.63 -6.29
N SER A 355 -13.02 1.07 -5.16
CA SER A 355 -11.82 0.53 -4.56
C SER A 355 -11.93 0.45 -3.05
N LEU A 356 -11.24 -0.52 -2.45
CA LEU A 356 -11.04 -0.58 -1.02
C LEU A 356 -9.95 0.40 -0.63
N TRP A 357 -10.28 1.33 0.25
CA TRP A 357 -9.36 2.30 0.83
C TRP A 357 -9.09 1.95 2.29
N ARG A 358 -7.93 2.43 2.78
CA ARG A 358 -7.58 2.38 4.20
C ARG A 358 -6.98 3.68 4.66
N LYS A 359 -7.45 4.18 5.80
CA LYS A 359 -6.73 5.17 6.61
C LYS A 359 -6.05 4.48 7.79
N SER A 360 -4.78 4.81 8.01
CA SER A 360 -3.92 4.17 9.03
C SER A 360 -3.40 5.21 10.02
N GLY A 361 -3.94 5.24 11.23
CA GLY A 361 -3.58 6.21 12.27
C GLY A 361 -3.61 7.64 11.73
N THR A 362 -2.57 8.42 12.02
CA THR A 362 -2.43 9.81 11.60
C THR A 362 -2.02 9.99 10.13
N ALA A 363 -1.81 8.90 9.38
CA ALA A 363 -1.44 8.95 7.96
C ALA A 363 -2.63 9.31 7.07
N ARG A 364 -2.34 9.73 5.82
CA ARG A 364 -3.37 9.96 4.81
C ARG A 364 -4.04 8.66 4.39
N PRO A 365 -5.31 8.69 3.98
CA PRO A 365 -5.93 7.52 3.38
C PRO A 365 -5.24 7.11 2.07
N ALA A 366 -5.15 5.81 1.85
CA ALA A 366 -4.54 5.22 0.66
C ALA A 366 -5.48 4.16 0.04
N GLU A 367 -5.49 4.12 -1.29
CA GLU A 367 -6.16 3.07 -2.06
C GLU A 367 -5.37 1.76 -1.90
N LEU A 368 -6.06 0.67 -1.58
CA LEU A 368 -5.42 -0.64 -1.42
C LEU A 368 -5.69 -1.56 -2.60
N VAL A 369 -6.96 -1.70 -3.00
CA VAL A 369 -7.38 -2.70 -3.97
C VAL A 369 -8.49 -2.14 -4.85
N GLN A 370 -8.29 -2.19 -6.16
CA GLN A 370 -9.28 -1.81 -7.17
C GLN A 370 -10.29 -2.92 -7.44
N GLY A 371 -11.49 -2.51 -7.86
CA GLY A 371 -12.58 -3.41 -8.21
C GLY A 371 -13.33 -3.93 -6.98
N ILE A 372 -13.16 -3.33 -5.81
CA ILE A 372 -13.99 -3.62 -4.65
C ILE A 372 -15.17 -2.65 -4.66
N GLU A 373 -16.35 -3.19 -4.94
CA GLU A 373 -17.56 -2.40 -5.16
C GLU A 373 -18.34 -2.12 -3.87
N ASP A 374 -18.32 -3.07 -2.93
CA ASP A 374 -19.12 -3.01 -1.72
C ASP A 374 -18.48 -3.85 -0.60
N LEU A 375 -18.58 -3.36 0.63
CA LEU A 375 -18.10 -3.98 1.86
C LEU A 375 -19.27 -4.07 2.84
N GLN A 376 -19.57 -5.26 3.33
CA GLN A 376 -20.61 -5.53 4.32
C GLN A 376 -19.99 -6.28 5.49
N VAL A 377 -20.35 -5.93 6.73
CA VAL A 377 -19.76 -6.48 7.94
C VAL A 377 -20.83 -6.87 8.95
N LEU A 378 -20.61 -8.01 9.62
CA LEU A 378 -21.38 -8.42 10.78
C LEU A 378 -20.42 -8.78 11.91
N PHE A 379 -20.70 -8.27 13.10
CA PHE A 379 -19.96 -8.59 14.32
C PHE A 379 -20.57 -9.81 15.00
N GLY A 380 -19.74 -10.81 15.26
CA GLY A 380 -20.04 -11.92 16.14
C GLY A 380 -19.93 -11.46 17.58
N VAL A 381 -21.09 -11.22 18.19
CA VAL A 381 -21.24 -10.63 19.52
C VAL A 381 -21.42 -11.73 20.57
N ASP A 382 -20.68 -11.61 21.66
CA ASP A 382 -20.71 -12.45 22.86
C ASP A 382 -21.50 -11.72 23.96
N GLY A 383 -22.76 -12.11 24.12
CA GLY A 383 -23.73 -11.46 24.99
C GLY A 383 -23.81 -12.05 26.41
N ASP A 384 -23.28 -13.25 26.62
CA ASP A 384 -23.22 -13.94 27.91
C ASP A 384 -21.81 -13.97 28.53
N GLY A 385 -20.79 -13.50 27.80
CA GLY A 385 -19.44 -13.28 28.30
C GLY A 385 -18.58 -14.54 28.32
N ASP A 386 -18.98 -15.60 27.62
CA ASP A 386 -18.30 -16.91 27.64
C ASP A 386 -17.12 -17.00 26.65
N GLY A 387 -16.89 -15.94 25.85
CA GLY A 387 -15.84 -15.88 24.84
C GLY A 387 -16.27 -16.36 23.45
N VAL A 388 -17.53 -16.77 23.26
CA VAL A 388 -18.06 -17.33 22.02
C VAL A 388 -19.14 -16.40 21.44
N PRO A 389 -19.14 -16.11 20.12
CA PRO A 389 -20.24 -15.36 19.52
C PRO A 389 -21.58 -16.12 19.62
N ASN A 390 -22.61 -15.53 20.24
CA ASN A 390 -23.97 -16.10 20.22
C ASN A 390 -24.78 -15.65 19.00
N ARG A 391 -24.47 -14.47 18.44
CA ARG A 391 -25.15 -13.93 17.24
C ARG A 391 -24.27 -13.04 16.38
N TYR A 392 -24.64 -12.90 15.11
CA TYR A 392 -24.04 -11.92 14.20
C TYR A 392 -24.99 -10.73 14.01
N ALA A 393 -24.50 -9.52 14.25
CA ALA A 393 -25.26 -8.28 14.14
C ALA A 393 -24.47 -7.21 13.36
N PRO A 394 -25.15 -6.30 12.65
CA PRO A 394 -24.49 -5.17 12.00
C PRO A 394 -23.88 -4.23 13.06
N PRO A 395 -22.98 -3.32 12.66
CA PRO A 395 -22.54 -2.22 13.51
C PRO A 395 -23.72 -1.42 14.07
N ARG A 396 -23.61 -0.98 15.33
CA ARG A 396 -24.66 -0.23 16.04
C ARG A 396 -24.04 0.87 16.89
N THR A 397 -24.86 1.84 17.27
CA THR A 397 -24.48 2.94 18.18
C THR A 397 -24.32 2.44 19.62
N GLY A 398 -23.26 2.88 20.29
CA GLY A 398 -23.03 2.68 21.73
C GLY A 398 -22.15 1.48 22.08
N PRO A 399 -21.74 1.35 23.36
CA PRO A 399 -20.96 0.22 23.83
C PRO A 399 -21.84 -1.04 23.78
N GLY A 400 -21.47 -1.97 22.90
CA GLY A 400 -22.11 -3.27 22.76
C GLY A 400 -21.41 -4.36 23.59
N PRO A 401 -21.94 -5.58 23.58
CA PRO A 401 -21.22 -6.72 24.14
C PRO A 401 -19.91 -6.97 23.36
N PRO A 402 -18.93 -7.67 23.95
CA PRO A 402 -17.65 -7.98 23.31
C PRO A 402 -17.80 -8.58 21.90
N ILE A 403 -16.90 -8.18 21.01
CA ILE A 403 -16.87 -8.65 19.62
C ILE A 403 -15.80 -9.72 19.50
N ARG A 404 -16.22 -10.98 19.35
CA ARG A 404 -15.31 -12.14 19.26
C ARG A 404 -15.01 -12.57 17.83
N ALA A 405 -15.82 -12.15 16.87
CA ALA A 405 -15.59 -12.44 15.45
C ALA A 405 -16.08 -11.31 14.55
N VAL A 406 -15.50 -11.20 13.35
CA VAL A 406 -16.00 -10.31 12.30
C VAL A 406 -16.23 -11.14 11.04
N ARG A 407 -17.48 -11.17 10.57
CA ARG A 407 -17.85 -11.73 9.27
C ARG A 407 -17.85 -10.62 8.24
N ILE A 408 -16.96 -10.74 7.27
CA ILE A 408 -16.66 -9.73 6.27
C ILE A 408 -17.13 -10.26 4.92
N ALA A 409 -17.98 -9.51 4.23
CA ALA A 409 -18.39 -9.78 2.86
C ALA A 409 -17.89 -8.65 1.96
N VAL A 410 -17.12 -9.02 0.93
CA VAL A 410 -16.57 -8.10 -0.06
C VAL A 410 -17.16 -8.46 -1.40
N THR A 411 -17.85 -7.51 -2.02
CA THR A 411 -18.31 -7.62 -3.40
C THR A 411 -17.24 -7.07 -4.33
N ALA A 412 -16.65 -7.94 -5.12
CA ALA A 412 -15.67 -7.56 -6.15
C ALA A 412 -16.33 -7.53 -7.54
N ASN A 413 -15.82 -6.64 -8.38
CA ASN A 413 -16.27 -6.43 -9.73
C ASN A 413 -15.06 -6.38 -10.68
N GLY A 414 -15.25 -6.83 -11.93
CA GLY A 414 -14.24 -6.65 -12.98
C GLY A 414 -13.93 -5.17 -13.18
N VAL A 415 -12.64 -4.81 -13.16
CA VAL A 415 -12.21 -3.41 -13.33
C VAL A 415 -12.45 -2.93 -14.76
N ASP A 416 -12.00 -3.73 -15.73
CA ASP A 416 -12.21 -3.48 -17.15
C ASP A 416 -13.54 -4.10 -17.60
N VAL A 417 -14.26 -3.37 -18.44
CA VAL A 417 -15.52 -3.88 -18.98
C VAL A 417 -15.26 -4.67 -20.27
N VAL A 418 -15.83 -5.86 -20.35
CA VAL A 418 -15.81 -6.69 -21.56
C VAL A 418 -16.90 -6.16 -22.52
N PRO A 419 -16.58 -5.91 -23.81
CA PRO A 419 -17.57 -5.47 -24.79
C PRO A 419 -18.74 -6.47 -24.89
N GLY A 420 -19.98 -5.95 -24.86
CA GLY A 420 -21.20 -6.76 -24.98
C GLY A 420 -21.73 -7.38 -23.67
N GLU A 421 -21.00 -7.29 -22.56
CA GLU A 421 -21.42 -7.83 -21.26
C GLU A 421 -21.45 -6.77 -20.15
N SER A 422 -22.23 -7.05 -19.10
CA SER A 422 -22.11 -6.35 -17.82
C SER A 422 -20.84 -6.81 -17.09
N THR A 423 -20.28 -5.95 -16.26
CA THR A 423 -19.10 -6.31 -15.46
C THR A 423 -19.42 -7.47 -14.51
N ILE A 424 -18.56 -8.48 -14.46
CA ILE A 424 -18.77 -9.67 -13.63
C ILE A 424 -18.63 -9.28 -12.15
N ARG A 425 -19.70 -9.49 -11.39
CA ARG A 425 -19.77 -9.16 -9.96
C ARG A 425 -19.85 -10.44 -9.14
N ARG A 426 -19.07 -10.54 -8.07
CA ARG A 426 -19.10 -11.67 -7.14
C ARG A 426 -18.83 -11.23 -5.71
N THR A 427 -19.57 -11.79 -4.77
CA THR A 427 -19.37 -11.56 -3.34
C THR A 427 -18.56 -12.70 -2.72
N PHE A 428 -17.56 -12.34 -1.92
CA PHE A 428 -16.68 -13.25 -1.19
C PHE A 428 -16.84 -12.99 0.29
N VAL A 429 -16.97 -14.05 1.09
CA VAL A 429 -17.23 -13.94 2.52
C VAL A 429 -16.10 -14.61 3.30
N ARG A 430 -15.64 -13.97 4.37
CA ARG A 430 -14.68 -14.52 5.32
C ARG A 430 -15.06 -14.14 6.74
N THR A 431 -15.11 -15.12 7.63
CA THR A 431 -15.21 -14.89 9.07
C THR A 431 -13.84 -14.98 9.71
N VAL A 432 -13.52 -14.03 10.58
CA VAL A 432 -12.24 -13.94 11.28
C VAL A 432 -12.51 -13.78 12.77
N ALA A 433 -11.95 -14.66 13.59
CA ALA A 433 -11.98 -14.50 15.03
C ALA A 433 -11.10 -13.32 15.47
N VAL A 434 -11.60 -12.53 16.40
CA VAL A 434 -10.88 -11.44 17.08
C VAL A 434 -10.22 -12.04 18.32
N ARG A 435 -8.89 -11.90 18.43
CA ARG A 435 -8.12 -12.60 19.48
C ARG A 435 -8.03 -11.85 20.80
N ASN A 436 -8.26 -10.55 20.77
CA ASN A 436 -8.03 -9.65 21.91
C ASN A 436 -9.23 -8.72 22.15
N GLY A 437 -10.42 -9.13 21.70
CA GLY A 437 -11.65 -8.35 21.74
C GLY A 437 -12.59 -8.78 22.84
#